data_AF-L7LSK1-F1
#
_entry.id   AF-L7LSK1-F1
#
_cell.length_a   1.000
_cell.length_b   1.000
_cell.length_c   1.000
_cell.angle_alpha   90.00
_cell.angle_beta   90.00
_cell.angle_gamma   90.00
#
_symmetry.space_group_name_H-M   'P 1'
#
loop_
_entity.id
_entity.type
_entity.pdbx_description
1 polymer ?
#
loop_
_entity_poly.entity_id
_entity_poly.type
_entity_poly.pdbx_seq_one_letter_code
_entity_poly.pdbx_strand_id
1 'polypeptide(L)'
;MILVLLEVLTVSNISAMPAADESSGGGTFPECGPGEVFKECESSSCGELSCSQPEPTDECTRDCAYQCFCDRGLYRNSLGICVPLVQCDKYFH
;
A
#
# COMPACT_ATOMS: atom_id res chain seq x y z
N MET A 1 41.12 -37.56 -22.87
CA MET A 1 40.02 -38.42 -23.34
C MET A 1 39.36 -39.02 -22.10
N ILE A 2 38.06 -38.93 -21.80
CA ILE A 2 36.90 -38.48 -22.58
C ILE A 2 35.65 -38.38 -21.64
N LEU A 3 35.78 -38.17 -20.31
CA LEU A 3 34.61 -38.38 -19.41
C LEU A 3 34.31 -37.39 -18.27
N VAL A 4 34.76 -36.13 -18.28
CA VAL A 4 34.21 -35.11 -17.32
C VAL A 4 34.11 -33.70 -17.93
N LEU A 5 33.62 -33.62 -19.18
CA LEU A 5 33.40 -32.38 -19.94
C LEU A 5 31.91 -31.98 -20.10
N LEU A 6 30.98 -32.66 -19.41
CA LEU A 6 29.57 -32.28 -19.27
C LEU A 6 29.34 -32.31 -17.75
N GLU A 7 29.27 -31.19 -17.02
CA GLU A 7 28.01 -30.57 -16.60
C GLU A 7 28.22 -29.11 -16.17
N VAL A 8 29.17 -28.37 -16.76
CA VAL A 8 29.14 -26.88 -16.69
C VAL A 8 27.94 -26.28 -17.48
N LEU A 9 26.90 -27.07 -17.79
CA LEU A 9 25.80 -26.71 -18.70
C LEU A 9 24.39 -27.13 -18.27
N THR A 10 24.16 -27.73 -17.09
CA THR A 10 22.78 -28.01 -16.65
C THR A 10 22.41 -27.17 -15.44
N VAL A 11 22.23 -25.88 -15.75
CA VAL A 11 21.28 -24.97 -15.12
C VAL A 11 21.54 -24.77 -13.63
N SER A 12 22.11 -23.61 -13.29
CA SER A 12 21.87 -22.96 -12.01
C SER A 12 20.38 -23.12 -11.72
N ASN A 13 20.01 -24.02 -10.82
CA ASN A 13 18.65 -24.15 -10.35
C ASN A 13 18.37 -22.88 -9.55
N ILE A 14 18.08 -21.79 -10.27
CA ILE A 14 17.25 -20.70 -9.80
C ILE A 14 15.92 -21.41 -9.62
N SER A 15 15.75 -22.00 -8.44
CA SER A 15 14.44 -22.29 -7.91
C SER A 15 13.71 -20.97 -8.01
N ALA A 16 12.85 -20.88 -9.02
CA ALA A 16 11.90 -19.79 -9.16
C ALA A 16 11.30 -19.56 -7.78
N MET A 17 11.47 -18.36 -7.23
CA MET A 17 10.61 -17.96 -6.12
C MET A 17 9.20 -18.06 -6.67
N PRO A 18 8.30 -18.89 -6.10
CA PRO A 18 6.90 -18.75 -6.44
C PRO A 18 6.53 -17.30 -6.13
N ALA A 19 5.85 -16.65 -7.07
CA ALA A 19 5.18 -15.40 -6.79
C ALA A 19 4.39 -15.62 -5.50
N ALA A 20 4.68 -14.79 -4.50
CA ALA A 20 3.83 -14.68 -3.34
C ALA A 20 2.41 -14.41 -3.86
N ASP A 21 1.49 -15.33 -3.63
CA ASP A 21 0.12 -15.02 -3.24
C ASP A 21 -0.64 -16.33 -2.96
N GLU A 22 -0.34 -16.93 -1.82
CA GLU A 22 -1.36 -17.63 -1.03
C GLU A 22 -0.94 -17.49 0.44
N SER A 23 -1.02 -16.25 0.95
CA SER A 23 -1.25 -16.05 2.37
C SER A 23 -2.74 -15.85 2.57
N SER A 24 -3.51 -16.93 2.39
CA SER A 24 -4.90 -16.98 2.85
C SER A 24 -4.90 -17.17 4.37
N GLY A 25 -4.37 -16.17 5.06
CA GLY A 25 -4.67 -15.94 6.46
C GLY A 25 -6.07 -15.35 6.52
N GLY A 26 -7.07 -16.19 6.78
CA GLY A 26 -8.48 -15.82 6.89
C GLY A 26 -8.78 -14.94 8.10
N GLY A 27 -8.17 -13.76 8.18
CA GLY A 27 -8.70 -12.62 8.91
C GLY A 27 -9.57 -11.84 7.94
N THR A 28 -10.85 -11.65 8.25
CA THR A 28 -11.69 -10.70 7.51
C THR A 28 -11.13 -9.31 7.76
N PHE A 29 -10.35 -8.79 6.81
CA PHE A 29 -10.00 -7.37 6.82
C PHE A 29 -11.30 -6.55 6.80
N PRO A 30 -11.39 -5.44 7.55
CA PRO A 30 -12.57 -4.60 7.52
C PRO A 30 -12.83 -4.15 6.08
N GLU A 31 -14.09 -4.29 5.64
CA GLU A 31 -14.51 -3.78 4.35
C GLU A 31 -14.47 -2.25 4.40
N CYS A 32 -13.61 -1.65 3.58
CA CYS A 32 -13.42 -0.21 3.56
C CYS A 32 -14.53 0.51 2.82
N GLY A 33 -14.74 1.79 3.14
CA GLY A 33 -15.73 2.62 2.48
C GLY A 33 -15.34 2.96 1.03
N PRO A 34 -16.23 3.68 0.31
CA PRO A 34 -15.93 4.15 -1.03
C PRO A 34 -14.67 5.03 -1.07
N GLY A 35 -13.73 4.69 -1.96
CA GLY A 35 -12.47 5.44 -2.11
C GLY A 35 -11.43 5.17 -1.01
N GLU A 36 -11.64 4.14 -0.19
CA GLU A 36 -10.71 3.71 0.82
C GLU A 36 -10.13 2.33 0.52
N VAL A 37 -8.90 2.11 0.95
CA VAL A 37 -8.20 0.84 0.84
C VAL A 37 -7.64 0.45 2.20
N PHE A 38 -7.75 -0.84 2.54
CA PHE A 38 -7.12 -1.35 3.75
C PHE A 38 -5.61 -1.36 3.57
N LYS A 39 -4.87 -0.76 4.49
CA LYS A 39 -3.41 -0.77 4.50
C LYS A 39 -2.90 -1.34 5.81
N GLU A 40 -1.76 -2.03 5.73
CA GLU A 40 -1.13 -2.70 6.86
C GLU A 40 0.11 -1.93 7.33
N CYS A 41 0.21 -1.68 8.64
CA CYS A 41 1.29 -0.91 9.26
C CYS A 41 1.64 0.38 8.48
N GLU A 42 0.63 1.21 8.23
CA GLU A 42 0.85 2.57 7.77
C GLU A 42 0.84 3.55 8.95
N SER A 43 1.57 4.66 8.83
CA SER A 43 1.54 5.74 9.83
C SER A 43 0.13 6.31 9.93
N SER A 44 -0.43 6.47 11.14
CA SER A 44 -1.76 7.09 11.26
C SER A 44 -1.79 8.57 10.85
N SER A 45 -0.65 9.26 10.86
CA SER A 45 -0.57 10.67 10.45
C SER A 45 -0.13 10.89 8.99
N CYS A 46 0.40 9.86 8.33
CA CYS A 46 0.95 9.97 6.96
C CYS A 46 0.49 8.87 5.99
N GLY A 47 -0.30 7.89 6.45
CA GLY A 47 -0.83 6.81 5.62
C GLY A 47 -1.85 7.26 4.57
N GLU A 48 -2.35 8.50 4.69
CA GLU A 48 -3.18 9.18 3.71
C GLU A 48 -2.96 10.70 3.75
N LEU A 49 -3.49 11.40 2.75
CA LEU A 49 -3.54 12.86 2.71
C LEU A 49 -4.96 13.34 3.07
N SER A 50 -5.06 14.57 3.55
CA SER A 50 -6.34 15.19 3.92
C SER A 50 -6.56 16.49 3.17
N CYS A 51 -7.80 16.97 3.07
CA CYS A 51 -8.08 18.29 2.51
C CYS A 51 -7.41 19.43 3.31
N SER A 52 -7.09 19.19 4.59
CA SER A 52 -6.31 20.13 5.42
C SER A 52 -4.81 20.08 5.17
N GLN A 53 -4.30 18.94 4.71
CA GLN A 53 -2.88 18.68 4.45
C GLN A 53 -2.78 17.84 3.18
N PRO A 54 -2.88 18.48 2.00
CA PRO A 54 -2.88 17.79 0.71
C PRO A 54 -1.47 17.45 0.21
N GLU A 55 -0.43 17.87 0.93
CA GLU A 55 0.96 17.57 0.64
C GLU A 55 1.53 16.69 1.76
N PRO A 56 2.44 15.76 1.44
CA PRO A 56 3.10 14.95 2.45
C PRO A 56 3.93 15.81 3.41
N THR A 57 4.02 15.39 4.66
CA THR A 57 4.87 16.00 5.69
C THR A 57 5.92 14.99 6.15
N ASP A 58 7.06 15.49 6.64
CA ASP A 58 8.09 14.67 7.29
C ASP A 58 7.72 14.35 8.76
N GLU A 59 6.71 15.02 9.31
CA GLU A 59 6.25 14.87 10.69
C GLU A 59 5.29 13.68 10.86
N CYS A 60 5.77 12.47 10.55
CA CYS A 60 4.98 11.25 10.65
C CYS A 60 5.11 10.56 12.01
N THR A 61 3.98 10.08 12.55
CA THR A 61 3.97 9.14 13.67
C THR A 61 4.53 7.79 13.21
N ARG A 62 5.27 7.09 14.09
CA ARG A 62 5.87 5.78 13.77
C ARG A 62 5.02 4.60 14.24
N ASP A 63 3.72 4.82 14.38
CA ASP A 63 2.77 3.77 14.71
C ASP A 63 2.46 2.92 13.46
N CYS A 64 2.10 1.66 13.69
CA CYS A 64 1.60 0.75 12.65
C CYS A 64 0.07 0.69 12.75
N ALA A 65 -0.63 1.48 11.94
CA ALA A 65 -2.08 1.39 11.83
C ALA A 65 -2.48 0.36 10.75
N TYR A 66 -3.45 -0.48 11.11
CA TYR A 66 -4.03 -1.54 10.27
C TYR A 66 -5.51 -1.20 10.05
N GLN A 67 -5.77 -0.29 9.13
CA GLN A 67 -7.10 0.30 8.95
C GLN A 67 -7.32 0.75 7.50
N CYS A 68 -8.50 1.29 7.25
CA CYS A 68 -8.85 1.90 5.97
C CYS A 68 -8.24 3.30 5.87
N PHE A 69 -7.59 3.57 4.74
CA PHE A 69 -7.02 4.86 4.38
C PHE A 69 -7.56 5.28 3.03
N CYS A 70 -7.60 6.58 2.73
CA CYS A 70 -7.92 7.05 1.39
C CYS A 70 -6.96 6.45 0.36
N ASP A 71 -7.55 6.04 -0.76
CA ASP A 71 -6.79 5.58 -1.90
C ASP A 71 -5.95 6.72 -2.50
N ARG A 72 -4.95 6.37 -3.31
CA ARG A 72 -4.03 7.33 -3.90
C ARG A 72 -4.78 8.38 -4.72
N GLY A 73 -4.43 9.66 -4.51
CA GLY A 73 -5.06 10.79 -5.19
C GLY A 73 -6.39 11.24 -4.60
N LEU A 74 -6.85 10.58 -3.53
CA LEU A 74 -7.99 11.02 -2.72
C LEU A 74 -7.52 11.62 -1.40
N TYR A 75 -8.33 12.51 -0.88
CA TYR A 75 -8.06 13.33 0.29
C TYR A 75 -9.23 13.23 1.24
N ARG A 76 -8.96 12.93 2.52
CA ARG A 76 -10.02 12.91 3.52
C ARG A 76 -10.50 14.32 3.82
N ASN A 77 -11.79 14.58 3.63
CA ASN A 77 -12.41 15.84 3.99
C ASN A 77 -12.85 15.87 5.48
N SER A 78 -13.40 16.99 5.93
CA SER A 78 -13.91 17.16 7.31
C SER A 78 -15.10 16.26 7.66
N LEU A 79 -15.79 15.71 6.66
CA LEU A 79 -16.87 14.73 6.83
C LEU A 79 -16.34 13.29 6.92
N GLY A 80 -15.02 13.09 6.82
CA GLY A 80 -14.39 11.77 6.84
C GLY A 80 -14.48 11.03 5.50
N ILE A 81 -14.86 11.69 4.40
CA ILE A 81 -15.03 11.09 3.08
C ILE A 81 -13.77 11.34 2.23
N CYS A 82 -13.30 10.31 1.53
CA CYS A 82 -12.20 10.41 0.58
C CYS A 82 -12.69 11.00 -0.75
N VAL A 83 -12.24 12.20 -1.08
CA VAL A 83 -12.65 12.93 -2.28
C VAL A 83 -11.44 13.37 -3.11
N PRO A 84 -11.59 13.60 -4.43
CA PRO A 84 -10.55 14.24 -5.23
C PRO A 84 -10.25 15.63 -4.70
N LEU A 85 -9.01 16.10 -4.88
CA LEU A 85 -8.55 17.39 -4.35
C LEU A 85 -9.46 18.58 -4.74
N VAL A 86 -9.97 18.57 -5.98
CA VAL A 86 -10.90 19.59 -6.52
C VAL A 86 -12.21 19.70 -5.73
N GLN A 87 -12.57 18.68 -4.96
CA GLN A 87 -13.78 18.66 -4.12
C GLN A 87 -13.50 19.04 -2.66
N CYS A 88 -12.25 19.39 -2.31
CA CYS A 88 -11.96 19.94 -0.99
C CYS A 88 -12.44 21.39 -0.93
N ASP A 89 -13.32 21.71 0.04
CA ASP A 89 -13.96 23.02 0.21
C ASP A 89 -12.96 24.20 0.29
N LYS A 90 -11.71 23.93 0.69
CA LYS A 90 -10.64 24.93 0.82
C LYS A 90 -10.08 25.45 -0.51
N TYR A 91 -10.45 24.89 -1.68
CA TYR A 91 -10.04 25.43 -2.99
C TYR A 91 -10.98 26.53 -3.53
N PHE A 92 -12.01 26.90 -2.77
CA PHE A 92 -12.98 27.97 -3.09
C PHE A 92 -12.79 29.24 -2.24
N HIS A 93 -11.54 29.63 -1.95
CA HIS A 93 -11.21 30.91 -1.31
C HIS A 93 -10.17 31.71 -2.11
#